data_AF-A0A1H5TN29-F1
#
_entry.id   AF-A0A1H5TN29-F1
#
_cell.length_a   1.000
_cell.length_b   1.000
_cell.length_c   1.000
_cell.angle_alpha   90.00
_cell.angle_beta   90.00
_cell.angle_gamma   90.00
#
_symmetry.space_group_name_H-M   'P 1'
#
loop_
_entity.id
_entity.type
_entity.pdbx_description
1 polymer ?
#
loop_
_entity_poly.entity_id
_entity_poly.type
_entity_poly.pdbx_seq_one_letter_code
_entity_poly.pdbx_strand_id
1 'polypeptide(L)'
;MMLYINMIKNDMKNEFLKFIKEYNIDYLIIYIIRNKIAIRILSICKEKLKEDFNYSEFINLDICKGNIINKVISSNEIIFNYSKEGSLPFIKGVLYEALIPIKFDEKIIGCIYLGNIQDKINNPDIEKLNKILKENMLELKNIEAIKVFYKTTIEDAILINELFKIKSQFMSNHAYNVASWAIQIAKKMNYSEEELTKVYLASLLHDIGKIFIDEKILNKKGNLTEEEYNIMKKHVELGYNIIKDKFLINDDDSIPRWIYEHHERWDGKGFPKRLKGDEITKEGRILRIADALDAMISEKSYKNPKDLKEAILELKACKGKNFDPYITDVAIEIINERLISLSPVLDDVFLPSKVIIKTKNISINLDGYIFKEKNNIIFLSTSLIPDIENERIDDANLIFEKLNTLYEYKAQLEIIDTNKFIIKHLKSLDEGKTFSIPWLLSGKLIDPSTRKAYEITITKISGDSLVFTLKEGENLDQSKLYIITVNFEDGTSIPLTGKILKNINIQSINHYTFEYAGIKESFRDEIFRQIFRKQVNLKRILK
;
A
#
# COMPACT_ATOMS: atom_id res chain seq x y z
N MET A 1 19.61 -13.95 4.40
CA MET A 1 19.03 -15.00 3.53
C MET A 1 18.78 -14.57 2.05
N MET A 2 18.39 -13.32 1.74
CA MET A 2 18.19 -12.88 0.34
C MET A 2 19.51 -12.63 -0.42
N LEU A 3 20.59 -12.29 0.27
CA LEU A 3 21.97 -12.35 -0.26
C LEU A 3 22.36 -13.76 -0.74
N TYR A 4 21.98 -14.80 0.01
CA TYR A 4 22.16 -16.21 -0.39
C TYR A 4 21.27 -16.55 -1.60
N ILE A 5 20.02 -16.08 -1.63
CA ILE A 5 19.15 -16.19 -2.82
C ILE A 5 19.75 -15.45 -4.02
N ASN A 6 20.33 -14.26 -3.85
CA ASN A 6 20.91 -13.48 -4.94
C ASN A 6 22.21 -14.10 -5.45
N MET A 7 23.01 -14.68 -4.55
CA MET A 7 24.22 -15.45 -4.89
C MET A 7 23.85 -16.71 -5.67
N ILE A 8 22.91 -17.53 -5.15
CA ILE A 8 22.34 -18.69 -5.84
C ILE A 8 21.72 -18.32 -7.18
N LYS A 9 20.98 -17.20 -7.21
CA LYS A 9 20.35 -16.72 -8.43
C LYS A 9 21.38 -16.30 -9.45
N ASN A 10 22.56 -15.80 -9.11
CA ASN A 10 23.49 -15.30 -10.12
C ASN A 10 24.06 -16.41 -11.00
N ASP A 11 24.43 -17.55 -10.43
CA ASP A 11 24.96 -18.69 -11.20
C ASP A 11 23.85 -19.37 -12.02
N MET A 12 22.72 -19.70 -11.37
CA MET A 12 21.53 -20.23 -12.04
C MET A 12 21.02 -19.29 -13.16
N LYS A 13 20.98 -17.97 -12.91
CA LYS A 13 20.49 -16.98 -13.87
C LYS A 13 21.40 -16.89 -15.09
N ASN A 14 22.71 -17.13 -14.96
CA ASN A 14 23.61 -17.11 -16.11
C ASN A 14 23.30 -18.24 -17.10
N GLU A 15 22.93 -19.42 -16.62
CA GLU A 15 22.55 -20.55 -17.47
C GLU A 15 21.23 -20.30 -18.19
N PHE A 16 20.19 -19.84 -17.46
CA PHE A 16 18.92 -19.46 -18.07
C PHE A 16 19.05 -18.24 -18.99
N LEU A 17 19.96 -17.29 -18.70
CA LEU A 17 20.29 -16.16 -19.58
C LEU A 17 20.88 -16.62 -20.92
N LYS A 18 21.77 -17.62 -20.90
CA LYS A 18 22.31 -18.23 -22.12
C LYS A 18 21.19 -18.90 -22.92
N PHE A 19 20.32 -19.66 -22.24
CA PHE A 19 19.17 -20.32 -22.87
C PHE A 19 18.23 -19.31 -23.55
N ILE A 20 17.79 -18.26 -22.86
CA ILE A 20 16.87 -17.29 -23.49
C ILE A 20 17.51 -16.52 -24.65
N LYS A 21 18.82 -16.28 -24.63
CA LYS A 21 19.55 -15.64 -25.75
C LYS A 21 19.61 -16.56 -26.97
N GLU A 22 19.90 -17.84 -26.75
CA GLU A 22 20.01 -18.87 -27.79
C GLU A 22 18.70 -19.09 -28.54
N TYR A 23 17.57 -19.11 -27.83
CA TYR A 23 16.24 -19.33 -28.42
C TYR A 23 15.44 -18.03 -28.65
N ASN A 24 16.08 -16.86 -28.52
CA ASN A 24 15.46 -15.56 -28.71
C ASN A 24 14.15 -15.36 -27.92
N ILE A 25 14.15 -15.73 -26.64
CA ILE A 25 13.01 -15.64 -25.72
C ILE A 25 13.03 -14.30 -24.99
N ASP A 26 11.91 -13.57 -24.97
CA ASP A 26 11.78 -12.27 -24.32
C ASP A 26 11.55 -12.38 -22.80
N TYR A 27 10.78 -13.38 -22.37
CA TYR A 27 10.42 -13.64 -20.98
C TYR A 27 10.64 -15.09 -20.59
N LEU A 28 11.31 -15.33 -19.47
CA LEU A 28 11.37 -16.63 -18.79
C LEU A 28 10.97 -16.46 -17.32
N ILE A 29 9.98 -17.22 -16.87
CA ILE A 29 9.55 -17.23 -15.46
C ILE A 29 9.47 -18.66 -14.97
N ILE A 30 10.04 -18.93 -13.79
CA ILE A 30 9.94 -20.23 -13.13
C ILE A 30 8.96 -20.09 -11.97
N TYR A 31 7.92 -20.91 -11.98
CA TYR A 31 6.97 -21.05 -10.89
C TYR A 31 7.11 -22.42 -10.23
N ILE A 32 7.14 -22.45 -8.90
CA ILE A 32 6.98 -23.68 -8.11
C ILE A 32 5.66 -23.63 -7.35
N ILE A 33 4.94 -24.73 -7.30
CA ILE A 33 3.60 -24.81 -6.75
C ILE A 33 3.63 -25.47 -5.38
N ARG A 34 2.98 -24.83 -4.42
CA ARG A 34 2.75 -25.38 -3.08
C ARG A 34 1.35 -25.03 -2.61
N ASN A 35 0.59 -26.02 -2.15
CA ASN A 35 -0.77 -25.85 -1.62
C ASN A 35 -1.64 -24.92 -2.49
N LYS A 36 -1.60 -25.13 -3.82
CA LYS A 36 -2.34 -24.34 -4.83
C LYS A 36 -1.90 -22.87 -4.97
N ILE A 37 -0.70 -22.53 -4.52
CA ILE A 37 -0.07 -21.23 -4.78
C ILE A 37 1.09 -21.47 -5.73
N ALA A 38 1.11 -20.78 -6.87
CA ALA A 38 2.29 -20.72 -7.73
C ALA A 38 3.20 -19.59 -7.24
N ILE A 39 4.41 -19.95 -6.87
CA ILE A 39 5.44 -19.10 -6.28
C ILE A 39 6.49 -18.82 -7.34
N ARG A 40 6.67 -17.55 -7.71
CA ARG A 40 7.67 -17.16 -8.69
C ARG A 40 9.06 -17.29 -8.09
N ILE A 41 9.90 -18.17 -8.63
CA ILE A 41 11.26 -18.41 -8.14
C ILE A 41 12.27 -17.51 -8.84
N LEU A 42 12.20 -17.49 -10.17
CA LEU A 42 13.10 -16.77 -11.05
C LEU A 42 12.29 -16.09 -12.14
N SER A 43 12.72 -14.89 -12.52
CA SER A 43 12.20 -14.21 -13.69
C SER A 43 13.32 -13.49 -14.42
N ILE A 44 13.40 -13.69 -15.73
CA ILE A 44 14.38 -13.08 -16.61
C ILE A 44 13.62 -12.47 -17.77
N CYS A 45 13.93 -11.21 -18.07
CA CYS A 45 13.45 -10.55 -19.28
C CYS A 45 14.62 -9.89 -20.01
N LYS A 46 14.48 -9.68 -21.33
CA LYS A 46 15.44 -8.86 -22.09
C LYS A 46 15.47 -7.44 -21.53
N GLU A 47 16.66 -6.82 -21.53
CA GLU A 47 16.88 -5.54 -20.84
C GLU A 47 15.93 -4.42 -21.25
N LYS A 48 15.55 -4.37 -22.54
CA LYS A 48 14.60 -3.40 -23.09
C LYS A 48 13.15 -3.57 -22.60
N LEU A 49 12.84 -4.65 -21.87
CA LEU A 49 11.50 -5.02 -21.41
C LEU A 49 11.41 -5.05 -19.87
N LYS A 50 12.40 -4.51 -19.15
CA LYS A 50 12.44 -4.52 -17.68
C LYS A 50 11.37 -3.63 -17.04
N GLU A 51 10.92 -2.57 -17.71
CA GLU A 51 9.98 -1.57 -17.19
C GLU A 51 8.53 -2.12 -17.08
N ASP A 52 8.10 -2.97 -18.02
CA ASP A 52 6.75 -3.57 -18.06
C ASP A 52 6.59 -4.87 -17.25
N PHE A 53 7.66 -5.34 -16.63
CA PHE A 53 7.73 -6.69 -16.10
C PHE A 53 7.27 -6.79 -14.63
N ASN A 54 5.96 -6.78 -14.37
CA ASN A 54 5.43 -6.82 -13.00
C ASN A 54 4.38 -7.90 -12.74
N TYR A 55 4.82 -9.15 -12.64
CA TYR A 55 3.95 -10.27 -12.26
C TYR A 55 3.94 -10.50 -10.75
N SER A 56 2.82 -10.99 -10.24
CA SER A 56 2.67 -11.36 -8.84
C SER A 56 3.64 -12.47 -8.45
N GLU A 57 4.32 -12.25 -7.33
CA GLU A 57 5.28 -13.21 -6.77
C GLU A 57 4.61 -14.49 -6.27
N PHE A 58 3.33 -14.38 -5.87
CA PHE A 58 2.47 -15.47 -5.45
C PHE A 58 1.15 -15.37 -6.21
N ILE A 59 0.72 -16.47 -6.82
CA ILE A 59 -0.53 -16.56 -7.58
C ILE A 59 -1.39 -17.63 -6.93
N ASN A 60 -2.59 -17.27 -6.50
CA ASN A 60 -3.55 -18.21 -5.94
C ASN A 60 -4.32 -18.92 -7.07
N LEU A 61 -4.06 -20.22 -7.21
CA LEU A 61 -4.63 -21.03 -8.29
C LEU A 61 -6.13 -21.35 -8.08
N ASP A 62 -6.66 -21.26 -6.85
CA ASP A 62 -8.09 -21.47 -6.59
C ASP A 62 -8.95 -20.26 -6.97
N ILE A 63 -8.38 -19.04 -6.88
CA ILE A 63 -9.05 -17.80 -7.25
C ILE A 63 -9.04 -17.65 -8.78
N CYS A 64 -7.96 -18.08 -9.42
CA CYS A 64 -7.79 -18.04 -10.87
C CYS A 64 -8.21 -19.36 -11.55
N LYS A 65 -9.46 -19.80 -11.35
CA LYS A 65 -10.01 -20.96 -12.08
C LYS A 65 -9.96 -20.68 -13.59
N GLY A 66 -9.22 -21.51 -14.34
CA GLY A 66 -8.99 -21.35 -15.78
C GLY A 66 -7.66 -20.71 -16.18
N ASN A 67 -6.79 -20.35 -15.23
CA ASN A 67 -5.43 -19.89 -15.54
C ASN A 67 -4.62 -20.97 -16.29
N ILE A 68 -3.85 -20.58 -17.31
CA ILE A 68 -3.01 -21.48 -18.09
C ILE A 68 -2.00 -22.26 -17.24
N ILE A 69 -1.51 -21.68 -16.13
CA ILE A 69 -0.66 -22.38 -15.16
C ILE A 69 -1.41 -23.59 -14.60
N ASN A 70 -2.66 -23.43 -14.16
CA ASN A 70 -3.49 -24.54 -13.68
C ASN A 70 -3.70 -25.60 -14.75
N LYS A 71 -3.92 -25.17 -16.01
CA LYS A 71 -4.12 -26.08 -17.13
C LYS A 71 -2.89 -26.98 -17.32
N VAL A 72 -1.69 -26.40 -17.38
CA VAL A 72 -0.40 -27.13 -17.51
C VAL A 72 -0.20 -28.14 -16.38
N ILE A 73 -0.49 -27.73 -15.15
CA ILE A 73 -0.32 -28.58 -13.96
C ILE A 73 -1.31 -29.76 -14.00
N SER A 74 -2.55 -29.51 -14.42
CA SER A 74 -3.60 -30.54 -14.47
C SER A 74 -3.45 -31.50 -15.64
N SER A 75 -3.04 -31.01 -16.82
CA SER A 75 -2.90 -31.83 -18.02
C SER A 75 -1.57 -32.57 -18.11
N ASN A 76 -0.54 -32.11 -17.38
CA ASN A 76 0.83 -32.61 -17.50
C ASN A 76 1.44 -32.46 -18.91
N GLU A 77 0.91 -31.52 -19.68
CA GLU A 77 1.30 -31.27 -21.06
C GLU A 77 1.94 -29.89 -21.20
N ILE A 78 2.81 -29.75 -22.21
CA ILE A 78 3.30 -28.44 -22.62
C ILE A 78 2.15 -27.72 -23.31
N ILE A 79 1.87 -26.50 -22.87
CA ILE A 79 0.82 -25.67 -23.46
C ILE A 79 1.46 -24.56 -24.26
N PHE A 80 1.08 -24.48 -25.52
CA PHE A 80 1.41 -23.37 -26.41
C PHE A 80 0.17 -22.52 -26.62
N ASN A 81 0.34 -21.21 -26.51
CA ASN A 81 -0.74 -20.24 -26.68
C ASN A 81 -0.29 -19.15 -27.64
N TYR A 82 -1.19 -18.80 -28.55
CA TYR A 82 -0.96 -17.78 -29.56
C TYR A 82 -2.06 -16.72 -29.52
N SER A 83 -1.68 -15.47 -29.25
CA SER A 83 -2.64 -14.41 -28.95
C SER A 83 -3.55 -14.08 -30.14
N LYS A 84 -3.08 -14.30 -31.39
CA LYS A 84 -3.89 -14.04 -32.60
C LYS A 84 -4.93 -15.11 -32.89
N GLU A 85 -4.87 -16.27 -32.23
CA GLU A 85 -5.89 -17.33 -32.30
C GLU A 85 -7.04 -17.12 -31.29
N GLY A 86 -7.17 -15.90 -30.74
CA GLY A 86 -8.23 -15.57 -29.77
C GLY A 86 -7.94 -16.03 -28.34
N SER A 87 -6.73 -16.53 -28.06
CA SER A 87 -6.29 -16.86 -26.70
C SER A 87 -5.75 -15.61 -25.97
N LEU A 88 -6.04 -15.51 -24.67
CA LEU A 88 -5.49 -14.46 -23.82
C LEU A 88 -4.16 -14.93 -23.22
N PRO A 89 -3.02 -14.33 -23.60
CA PRO A 89 -1.72 -14.70 -23.05
C PRO A 89 -1.66 -14.35 -21.56
N PHE A 90 -0.91 -15.14 -20.81
CA PHE A 90 -0.66 -14.94 -19.39
C PHE A 90 0.05 -13.60 -19.10
N ILE A 91 0.92 -13.18 -20.01
CA ILE A 91 1.59 -11.87 -19.96
C ILE A 91 0.99 -10.96 -21.04
N LYS A 92 0.45 -9.80 -20.64
CA LYS A 92 -0.12 -8.85 -21.60
C LYS A 92 0.96 -8.37 -22.57
N GLY A 93 0.64 -8.38 -23.87
CA GLY A 93 1.57 -7.95 -24.93
C GLY A 93 2.48 -9.07 -25.44
N VAL A 94 2.48 -10.26 -24.83
CA VAL A 94 3.11 -11.45 -25.41
C VAL A 94 2.24 -11.98 -26.54
N LEU A 95 2.84 -12.24 -27.70
CA LEU A 95 2.17 -12.81 -28.86
C LEU A 95 2.19 -14.34 -28.83
N TYR A 96 3.28 -14.91 -28.36
CA TYR A 96 3.46 -16.35 -28.26
C TYR A 96 3.97 -16.72 -26.87
N GLU A 97 3.32 -17.68 -26.22
CA GLU A 97 3.77 -18.23 -24.95
C GLU A 97 3.79 -19.76 -24.94
N ALA A 98 4.74 -20.29 -24.17
CA ALA A 98 4.84 -21.71 -23.88
C ALA A 98 4.93 -21.90 -22.38
N LEU A 99 4.11 -22.79 -21.83
CA LEU A 99 4.22 -23.23 -20.44
C LEU A 99 4.59 -24.70 -20.39
N ILE A 100 5.69 -24.99 -19.69
CA ILE A 100 6.33 -26.30 -19.64
C ILE A 100 6.27 -26.82 -18.20
N PRO A 101 5.71 -28.00 -17.92
CA PRO A 101 5.65 -28.54 -16.57
C PRO A 101 7.04 -28.93 -16.05
N ILE A 102 7.32 -28.60 -14.78
CA ILE A 102 8.54 -29.01 -14.08
C ILE A 102 8.23 -30.27 -13.29
N LYS A 103 8.94 -31.37 -13.61
CA LYS A 103 8.77 -32.68 -12.95
C LYS A 103 9.93 -32.98 -12.01
N PHE A 104 9.61 -33.50 -10.84
CA PHE A 104 10.56 -34.04 -9.87
C PHE A 104 9.97 -35.31 -9.25
N ASP A 105 10.69 -36.43 -9.30
CA ASP A 105 10.21 -37.77 -8.91
C ASP A 105 8.80 -38.08 -9.45
N GLU A 106 8.62 -37.91 -10.76
CA GLU A 106 7.36 -38.10 -11.50
C GLU A 106 6.19 -37.18 -11.10
N LYS A 107 6.37 -36.29 -10.11
CA LYS A 107 5.38 -35.30 -9.68
C LYS A 107 5.65 -33.95 -10.33
N ILE A 108 4.57 -33.28 -10.75
CA ILE A 108 4.66 -31.88 -11.21
C ILE A 108 4.79 -30.99 -9.98
N ILE A 109 5.90 -30.27 -9.91
CA ILE A 109 6.21 -29.35 -8.80
C ILE A 109 6.10 -27.89 -9.23
N GLY A 110 5.95 -27.60 -10.52
CA GLY A 110 6.03 -26.24 -11.04
C GLY A 110 5.78 -26.16 -12.54
N CYS A 111 5.98 -24.97 -13.09
CA CYS A 111 6.05 -24.77 -14.54
C CYS A 111 7.06 -23.67 -14.89
N ILE A 112 7.66 -23.77 -16.07
CA ILE A 112 8.36 -22.66 -16.72
C ILE A 112 7.39 -21.99 -17.68
N TYR A 113 7.32 -20.67 -17.59
CA TYR A 113 6.71 -19.80 -18.57
C TYR A 113 7.78 -19.23 -19.50
N LEU A 114 7.57 -19.36 -20.80
CA LEU A 114 8.35 -18.70 -21.85
C LEU A 114 7.41 -17.79 -22.65
N GLY A 115 7.81 -16.55 -22.93
CA GLY A 115 7.00 -15.62 -23.70
C GLY A 115 7.83 -14.81 -24.69
N ASN A 116 7.24 -14.50 -25.85
CA ASN A 116 7.78 -13.57 -26.85
C ASN A 116 6.75 -12.51 -27.22
N ILE A 117 7.19 -11.25 -27.28
CA ILE A 117 6.41 -10.14 -27.85
C ILE A 117 6.45 -10.16 -29.38
N GLN A 118 7.33 -10.96 -29.97
CA GLN A 118 7.40 -11.21 -31.40
C GLN A 118 6.60 -12.46 -31.78
N ASP A 119 6.20 -12.53 -33.05
CA ASP A 119 5.21 -13.48 -33.57
C ASP A 119 5.71 -14.94 -33.69
N LYS A 120 6.78 -15.30 -32.99
CA LYS A 120 7.39 -16.63 -33.02
C LYS A 120 8.32 -16.86 -31.82
N ILE A 121 8.22 -18.00 -31.16
CA ILE A 121 9.30 -18.56 -30.34
C ILE A 121 10.13 -19.51 -31.23
N ASN A 122 11.46 -19.43 -31.17
CA ASN A 122 12.30 -20.48 -31.76
C ASN A 122 12.10 -21.74 -30.93
N ASN A 123 11.74 -22.87 -31.57
CA ASN A 123 11.49 -24.16 -30.90
C ASN A 123 12.54 -24.42 -29.81
N PRO A 124 12.19 -24.22 -28.52
CA PRO A 124 13.16 -24.30 -27.45
C PRO A 124 13.53 -25.75 -27.24
N ASP A 125 14.83 -26.03 -27.02
CA ASP A 125 15.28 -27.37 -26.68
C ASP A 125 14.82 -27.71 -25.25
N ILE A 126 13.75 -28.49 -25.18
CA ILE A 126 13.11 -28.90 -23.94
C ILE A 126 14.01 -29.85 -23.14
N GLU A 127 14.82 -30.68 -23.81
CA GLU A 127 15.74 -31.61 -23.12
C GLU A 127 16.85 -30.83 -22.41
N LYS A 128 17.44 -29.85 -23.10
CA LYS A 128 18.42 -28.94 -22.54
C LYS A 128 17.84 -28.12 -21.37
N LEU A 129 16.62 -27.60 -21.52
CA LEU A 129 15.95 -26.87 -20.43
C LEU A 129 15.70 -27.77 -19.21
N ASN A 130 15.25 -29.00 -19.43
CA ASN A 130 15.04 -29.98 -18.36
C ASN A 130 16.35 -30.37 -17.65
N LYS A 131 17.47 -30.41 -18.38
CA LYS A 131 18.79 -30.63 -17.79
C LYS A 131 19.18 -29.49 -16.84
N ILE A 132 19.09 -28.24 -17.30
CA ILE A 132 19.36 -27.04 -16.49
C ILE A 132 18.48 -27.03 -15.22
N LEU A 133 17.19 -27.36 -15.37
CA LEU A 133 16.26 -27.48 -14.24
C LEU A 133 16.71 -28.53 -13.21
N LYS A 134 17.09 -29.73 -13.66
CA LYS A 134 17.54 -30.81 -12.77
C LYS A 134 18.81 -30.42 -12.02
N GLU A 135 19.76 -29.79 -12.69
CA GLU A 135 21.02 -29.33 -12.11
C GLU A 135 20.81 -28.24 -11.04
N ASN A 136 19.77 -27.41 -11.19
CA ASN A 136 19.44 -26.31 -10.27
C ASN A 136 18.26 -26.63 -9.31
N MET A 137 17.84 -27.89 -9.19
CA MET A 137 16.56 -28.20 -8.52
C MET A 137 16.59 -27.92 -7.01
N LEU A 138 17.74 -28.14 -6.37
CA LEU A 138 17.92 -27.88 -4.95
C LEU A 138 17.84 -26.38 -4.66
N GLU A 139 18.48 -25.55 -5.48
CA GLU A 139 18.45 -24.09 -5.42
C GLU A 139 17.03 -23.56 -5.57
N LEU A 140 16.29 -24.06 -6.57
CA LEU A 140 14.91 -23.68 -6.81
C LEU A 140 14.02 -24.01 -5.60
N LYS A 141 14.21 -25.20 -5.00
CA LYS A 141 13.50 -25.62 -3.78
C LYS A 141 13.86 -24.81 -2.54
N ASN A 142 15.12 -24.42 -2.41
CA ASN A 142 15.55 -23.55 -1.32
C ASN A 142 14.91 -22.15 -1.44
N ILE A 143 14.90 -21.56 -2.65
CA ILE A 143 14.24 -20.27 -2.88
C ILE A 143 12.73 -20.38 -2.62
N GLU A 144 12.07 -21.47 -3.04
CA GLU A 144 10.66 -21.74 -2.75
C GLU A 144 10.41 -21.75 -1.24
N ALA A 145 11.16 -22.57 -0.50
CA ALA A 145 11.00 -22.73 0.95
C ALA A 145 11.16 -21.40 1.68
N ILE A 146 12.19 -20.63 1.30
CA ILE A 146 12.45 -19.31 1.85
C ILE A 146 11.27 -18.36 1.59
N LYS A 147 10.78 -18.27 0.35
CA LYS A 147 9.66 -17.40 0.00
C LYS A 147 8.37 -17.77 0.71
N VAL A 148 8.08 -19.07 0.81
CA VAL A 148 6.93 -19.56 1.58
C VAL A 148 7.06 -19.15 3.03
N PHE A 149 8.23 -19.35 3.62
CA PHE A 149 8.50 -18.97 4.99
C PHE A 149 8.34 -17.47 5.26
N TYR A 150 8.83 -16.60 4.36
CA TYR A 150 8.61 -15.15 4.44
C TYR A 150 7.12 -14.80 4.36
N LYS A 151 6.40 -15.38 3.40
CA LYS A 151 4.97 -15.15 3.23
C LYS A 151 4.19 -15.55 4.48
N THR A 152 4.41 -16.76 4.99
CA THR A 152 3.71 -17.25 6.20
C THR A 152 4.06 -16.41 7.42
N THR A 153 5.33 -15.99 7.55
CA THR A 153 5.75 -15.11 8.64
C THR A 153 5.02 -13.77 8.63
N ILE A 154 4.86 -13.14 7.46
CA ILE A 154 4.09 -11.90 7.34
C ILE A 154 2.61 -12.15 7.66
N GLU A 155 2.03 -13.24 7.17
CA GLU A 155 0.64 -13.62 7.45
C GLU A 155 0.42 -13.89 8.95
N ASP A 156 1.35 -14.55 9.62
CA ASP A 156 1.32 -14.80 11.07
C ASP A 156 1.44 -13.47 11.84
N ALA A 157 2.34 -12.58 11.42
CA ALA A 157 2.50 -11.27 12.04
C ALA A 157 1.25 -10.40 11.93
N ILE A 158 0.58 -10.43 10.76
CA ILE A 158 -0.71 -9.79 10.52
C ILE A 158 -1.78 -10.39 11.44
N LEU A 159 -1.92 -11.71 11.46
CA LEU A 159 -2.90 -12.42 12.30
C LEU A 159 -2.72 -12.08 13.78
N ILE A 160 -1.48 -12.11 14.26
CA ILE A 160 -1.13 -11.76 15.64
C ILE A 160 -1.51 -10.31 15.95
N ASN A 161 -1.25 -9.38 15.03
CA ASN A 161 -1.64 -7.99 15.19
C ASN A 161 -3.17 -7.83 15.22
N GLU A 162 -3.92 -8.55 14.38
CA GLU A 162 -5.40 -8.55 14.43
C GLU A 162 -5.93 -9.10 15.76
N LEU A 163 -5.35 -10.19 16.28
CA LEU A 163 -5.70 -10.71 17.61
C LEU A 163 -5.42 -9.68 18.72
N PHE A 164 -4.32 -8.94 18.61
CA PHE A 164 -3.99 -7.89 19.56
C PHE A 164 -4.99 -6.71 19.53
N LYS A 165 -5.51 -6.34 18.36
CA LYS A 165 -6.54 -5.28 18.25
C LYS A 165 -7.80 -5.58 19.07
N ILE A 166 -8.17 -6.85 19.22
CA ILE A 166 -9.33 -7.25 20.03
C ILE A 166 -9.13 -6.84 21.50
N LYS A 167 -7.87 -6.87 21.99
CA LYS A 167 -7.49 -6.50 23.36
C LYS A 167 -7.33 -4.99 23.57
N SER A 168 -6.92 -4.27 22.53
CA SER A 168 -6.72 -2.82 22.56
C SER A 168 -7.82 -2.10 21.77
N GLN A 169 -8.83 -1.59 22.48
CA GLN A 169 -9.96 -0.85 21.89
C GLN A 169 -9.57 0.39 21.06
N PHE A 170 -8.29 0.79 21.04
CA PHE A 170 -7.81 2.08 20.53
C PHE A 170 -6.75 1.98 19.42
N MET A 171 -6.45 0.79 18.88
CA MET A 171 -5.33 0.57 17.94
C MET A 171 -5.73 -0.13 16.64
N SER A 172 -6.86 0.26 16.01
CA SER A 172 -7.35 -0.46 14.83
C SER A 172 -6.38 -0.45 13.63
N ASN A 173 -5.52 0.57 13.49
CA ASN A 173 -4.59 0.70 12.36
C ASN A 173 -3.16 1.15 12.71
N HIS A 174 -2.84 1.39 14.00
CA HIS A 174 -1.56 1.96 14.45
C HIS A 174 -0.34 1.24 13.88
N ALA A 175 -0.25 -0.08 14.08
CA ALA A 175 0.90 -0.87 13.63
C ALA A 175 1.14 -0.79 12.11
N TYR A 176 0.06 -0.70 11.31
CA TYR A 176 0.16 -0.53 9.86
C TYR A 176 0.63 0.87 9.47
N ASN A 177 0.18 1.90 10.19
CA ASN A 177 0.62 3.28 9.96
C ASN A 177 2.09 3.46 10.32
N VAL A 178 2.52 2.92 11.48
CA VAL A 178 3.93 2.89 11.89
C VAL A 178 4.78 2.19 10.82
N ALA A 179 4.35 1.02 10.36
CA ALA A 179 5.03 0.30 9.28
C ALA A 179 5.11 1.12 7.99
N SER A 180 4.04 1.83 7.62
CA SER A 180 4.03 2.70 6.43
C SER A 180 5.04 3.84 6.55
N TRP A 181 5.11 4.52 7.69
CA TRP A 181 6.09 5.59 7.92
C TRP A 181 7.51 5.07 7.94
N ALA A 182 7.76 3.98 8.68
CA ALA A 182 9.08 3.35 8.76
C ALA A 182 9.59 2.93 7.38
N ILE A 183 8.72 2.34 6.56
CA ILE A 183 9.06 1.93 5.19
C ILE A 183 9.36 3.12 4.29
N GLN A 184 8.61 4.22 4.37
CA GLN A 184 8.90 5.41 3.59
C GLN A 184 10.25 6.02 3.96
N ILE A 185 10.55 6.11 5.26
CA ILE A 185 11.83 6.59 5.77
C ILE A 185 12.97 5.69 5.28
N ALA A 186 12.86 4.38 5.49
CA ALA A 186 13.86 3.40 5.05
C ALA A 186 14.05 3.42 3.52
N LYS A 187 12.96 3.56 2.73
CA LYS A 187 13.01 3.71 1.27
C LYS A 187 13.75 4.96 0.83
N LYS A 188 13.54 6.10 1.51
CA LYS A 188 14.26 7.36 1.23
C LYS A 188 15.74 7.25 1.61
N MET A 189 16.05 6.41 2.59
CA MET A 189 17.42 6.04 3.00
C MET A 189 18.05 4.92 2.15
N ASN A 190 17.43 4.51 1.04
CA ASN A 190 17.94 3.52 0.08
C ASN A 190 18.10 2.08 0.61
N TYR A 191 17.25 1.66 1.56
CA TYR A 191 17.19 0.27 2.02
C TYR A 191 16.79 -0.67 0.87
N SER A 192 17.36 -1.87 0.85
CA SER A 192 17.01 -2.95 -0.07
C SER A 192 15.67 -3.59 0.29
N GLU A 193 15.07 -4.35 -0.63
CA GLU A 193 13.77 -5.02 -0.39
C GLU A 193 13.79 -6.00 0.81
N GLU A 194 14.94 -6.66 1.08
CA GLU A 194 15.10 -7.52 2.26
C GLU A 194 15.05 -6.69 3.55
N GLU A 195 15.80 -5.59 3.58
CA GLU A 195 15.85 -4.70 4.74
C GLU A 195 14.50 -4.01 4.95
N LEU A 196 13.80 -3.61 3.87
CA LEU A 196 12.43 -3.11 3.94
C LEU A 196 11.47 -4.15 4.52
N THR A 197 11.58 -5.41 4.12
CA THR A 197 10.74 -6.49 4.69
C THR A 197 10.99 -6.65 6.18
N LYS A 198 12.26 -6.63 6.63
CA LYS A 198 12.60 -6.67 8.06
C LYS A 198 12.04 -5.45 8.80
N VAL A 199 12.18 -4.25 8.24
CA VAL A 199 11.67 -3.00 8.86
C VAL A 199 10.15 -3.05 8.97
N TYR A 200 9.46 -3.56 7.95
CA TYR A 200 8.01 -3.75 7.96
C TYR A 200 7.59 -4.70 9.09
N LEU A 201 8.21 -5.88 9.18
CA LEU A 201 7.91 -6.87 10.22
C LEU A 201 8.18 -6.31 11.62
N ALA A 202 9.33 -5.67 11.83
CA ALA A 202 9.66 -5.03 13.11
C ALA A 202 8.65 -3.94 13.47
N SER A 203 8.22 -3.13 12.51
CA SER A 203 7.24 -2.07 12.73
C SER A 203 5.84 -2.60 13.00
N LEU A 204 5.44 -3.70 12.35
CA LEU A 204 4.14 -4.33 12.60
C LEU A 204 4.09 -4.97 14.00
N LEU A 205 5.22 -5.48 14.48
CA LEU A 205 5.33 -6.24 15.73
C LEU A 205 5.93 -5.44 16.89
N HIS A 206 6.24 -4.15 16.71
CA HIS A 206 6.96 -3.35 17.72
C HIS A 206 6.28 -3.35 19.09
N ASP A 207 4.95 -3.41 19.08
CA ASP A 207 4.10 -3.34 20.27
C ASP A 207 3.61 -4.71 20.77
N ILE A 208 4.08 -5.82 20.19
CA ILE A 208 3.54 -7.16 20.43
C ILE A 208 3.56 -7.59 21.91
N GLY A 209 4.56 -7.13 22.67
CA GLY A 209 4.63 -7.42 24.10
C GLY A 209 3.48 -6.84 24.92
N LYS A 210 2.70 -5.90 24.37
CA LYS A 210 1.51 -5.34 25.02
C LYS A 210 0.41 -6.38 25.24
N ILE A 211 0.45 -7.53 24.54
CA ILE A 211 -0.42 -8.70 24.82
C ILE A 211 -0.33 -9.14 26.28
N PHE A 212 0.82 -8.97 26.93
CA PHE A 212 1.05 -9.39 28.31
C PHE A 212 0.77 -8.28 29.34
N ILE A 213 0.40 -7.09 28.89
CA ILE A 213 0.02 -5.98 29.76
C ILE A 213 -1.47 -6.11 30.12
N ASP A 214 -1.79 -5.86 31.40
CA ASP A 214 -3.15 -5.90 31.92
C ASP A 214 -4.04 -4.88 31.21
N GLU A 215 -5.28 -5.26 30.86
CA GLU A 215 -6.20 -4.41 30.11
C GLU A 215 -6.54 -3.11 30.83
N LYS A 216 -6.60 -3.12 32.17
CA LYS A 216 -6.90 -1.91 32.96
C LYS A 216 -5.78 -0.88 32.84
N ILE A 217 -4.53 -1.33 32.71
CA ILE A 217 -3.36 -0.47 32.48
C ILE A 217 -3.31 -0.05 31.02
N LEU A 218 -3.49 -1.00 30.09
CA LEU A 218 -3.42 -0.76 28.65
C LEU A 218 -4.48 0.23 28.16
N ASN A 219 -5.71 0.12 28.67
CA ASN A 219 -6.87 0.90 28.24
C ASN A 219 -7.24 2.02 29.24
N LYS A 220 -6.34 2.37 30.18
CA LYS A 220 -6.60 3.37 31.21
C LYS A 220 -6.92 4.72 30.57
N LYS A 221 -8.05 5.31 30.95
CA LYS A 221 -8.42 6.67 30.54
C LYS A 221 -7.69 7.68 31.43
N GLY A 222 -6.61 8.28 30.93
CA GLY A 222 -5.81 9.28 31.65
C GLY A 222 -4.34 8.87 31.82
N ASN A 223 -3.61 9.60 32.66
CA ASN A 223 -2.19 9.32 32.89
C ASN A 223 -1.99 8.01 33.68
N LEU A 224 -0.97 7.25 33.30
CA LEU A 224 -0.49 6.11 34.08
C LEU A 224 0.23 6.61 35.34
N THR A 225 0.09 5.88 36.44
CA THR A 225 0.96 6.04 37.61
C THR A 225 2.39 5.60 37.26
N GLU A 226 3.37 5.94 38.10
CA GLU A 226 4.75 5.52 37.87
C GLU A 226 4.89 3.98 37.84
N GLU A 227 4.17 3.29 38.72
CA GLU A 227 4.11 1.82 38.76
C GLU A 227 3.49 1.24 37.49
N GLU A 228 2.35 1.76 37.07
CA GLU A 228 1.67 1.35 35.83
C GLU A 228 2.54 1.63 34.60
N TYR A 229 3.25 2.76 34.58
CA TYR A 229 4.17 3.10 33.52
C TYR A 229 5.39 2.16 33.49
N ASN A 230 5.92 1.76 34.66
CA ASN A 230 6.97 0.76 34.74
C ASN A 230 6.51 -0.63 34.27
N ILE A 231 5.26 -1.00 34.51
CA ILE A 231 4.66 -2.21 33.93
C ILE A 231 4.56 -2.06 32.42
N MET A 232 4.03 -0.92 31.93
CA MET A 232 3.89 -0.66 30.49
C MET A 232 5.24 -0.78 29.75
N LYS A 233 6.33 -0.25 30.29
CA LYS A 233 7.67 -0.34 29.68
C LYS A 233 8.12 -1.78 29.39
N LYS A 234 7.65 -2.78 30.14
CA LYS A 234 8.05 -4.18 29.97
C LYS A 234 7.66 -4.75 28.59
N HIS A 235 6.73 -4.13 27.88
CA HIS A 235 6.31 -4.63 26.56
C HIS A 235 7.47 -4.72 25.55
N VAL A 236 8.52 -3.89 25.65
CA VAL A 236 9.67 -3.97 24.74
C VAL A 236 10.48 -5.25 24.98
N GLU A 237 10.66 -5.64 26.24
CA GLU A 237 11.37 -6.86 26.63
C GLU A 237 10.53 -8.11 26.34
N LEU A 238 9.24 -8.05 26.66
CA LEU A 238 8.30 -9.12 26.33
C LEU A 238 8.22 -9.30 24.81
N GLY A 239 8.16 -8.19 24.06
CA GLY A 239 8.22 -8.16 22.60
C GLY A 239 9.47 -8.83 22.08
N TYR A 240 10.66 -8.41 22.53
CA TYR A 240 11.92 -9.08 22.18
C TYR A 240 11.87 -10.59 22.40
N ASN A 241 11.45 -11.03 23.59
CA ASN A 241 11.44 -12.44 23.97
C ASN A 241 10.45 -13.28 23.16
N ILE A 242 9.32 -12.70 22.73
CA ILE A 242 8.37 -13.40 21.85
C ILE A 242 9.00 -13.63 20.47
N ILE A 243 9.76 -12.67 19.97
CA ILE A 243 10.16 -12.60 18.55
C ILE A 243 11.50 -13.28 18.30
N LYS A 244 12.43 -13.22 19.27
CA LYS A 244 13.82 -13.72 19.12
C LYS A 244 13.90 -15.17 18.63
N ASP A 245 13.04 -16.04 19.13
CA ASP A 245 13.05 -17.48 18.81
C ASP A 245 11.99 -17.87 17.77
N LYS A 246 11.22 -16.90 17.23
CA LYS A 246 10.07 -17.18 16.35
C LYS A 246 10.34 -17.03 14.87
N PHE A 247 11.25 -16.14 14.49
CA PHE A 247 11.51 -15.87 13.07
C PHE A 247 12.92 -16.34 12.70
N LEU A 248 12.99 -17.43 11.93
CA LEU A 248 14.21 -17.88 11.21
C LEU A 248 14.69 -16.84 10.16
N ILE A 249 14.06 -15.67 10.06
CA ILE A 249 14.49 -14.52 9.25
C ILE A 249 15.64 -13.76 9.95
N ASN A 250 15.86 -14.00 11.24
CA ASN A 250 16.91 -13.40 12.04
C ASN A 250 18.20 -14.24 11.97
N ASP A 251 18.95 -14.12 10.87
CA ASP A 251 20.33 -14.63 10.83
C ASP A 251 21.22 -13.90 11.89
N ASP A 252 20.75 -12.80 12.49
CA ASP A 252 21.52 -11.85 13.34
C ASP A 252 20.73 -11.13 14.46
N ASP A 253 19.57 -11.64 14.90
CA ASP A 253 18.70 -10.99 15.91
C ASP A 253 18.26 -9.54 15.61
N SER A 254 18.32 -9.12 14.34
CA SER A 254 17.94 -7.77 13.90
C SER A 254 16.54 -7.33 14.36
N ILE A 255 15.49 -8.06 13.96
CA ILE A 255 14.10 -7.65 14.19
C ILE A 255 13.79 -7.54 15.70
N PRO A 256 14.09 -8.55 16.55
CA PRO A 256 13.91 -8.47 17.99
C PRO A 256 14.63 -7.27 18.57
N ARG A 257 15.87 -7.01 18.16
CA ARG A 257 16.65 -5.87 18.65
C ARG A 257 15.98 -4.54 18.32
N TRP A 258 15.48 -4.36 17.10
CA TRP A 258 14.79 -3.12 16.70
C TRP A 258 13.51 -2.91 17.49
N ILE A 259 12.76 -3.98 17.76
CA ILE A 259 11.58 -3.96 18.65
C ILE A 259 11.99 -3.62 20.07
N TYR A 260 13.10 -4.14 20.58
CA TYR A 260 13.56 -3.83 21.92
C TYR A 260 13.99 -2.37 22.08
N GLU A 261 14.54 -1.78 21.02
CA GLU A 261 15.12 -0.43 21.01
C GLU A 261 14.13 0.67 20.57
N HIS A 262 12.91 0.35 20.12
CA HIS A 262 12.01 1.34 19.52
C HIS A 262 11.51 2.45 20.46
N HIS A 263 11.78 2.34 21.77
CA HIS A 263 11.52 3.38 22.77
C HIS A 263 12.78 4.04 23.35
N GLU A 264 13.96 3.65 22.84
CA GLU A 264 15.19 4.39 23.09
C GLU A 264 15.10 5.80 22.53
N ARG A 265 15.93 6.70 23.08
CA ARG A 265 15.94 8.11 22.70
C ARG A 265 17.35 8.50 22.32
N TRP A 266 17.48 9.33 21.30
CA TRP A 266 18.79 9.82 20.84
C TRP A 266 19.65 10.40 21.97
N ASP A 267 19.03 11.06 22.96
CA ASP A 267 19.68 11.65 24.13
C ASP A 267 20.04 10.68 25.26
N GLY A 268 19.72 9.39 25.14
CA GLY A 268 19.96 8.38 26.18
C GLY A 268 18.96 8.40 27.35
N LYS A 269 17.88 9.18 27.27
CA LYS A 269 16.83 9.20 28.32
C LYS A 269 15.70 8.19 28.07
N GLY A 270 15.89 7.32 27.07
CA GLY A 270 14.92 6.32 26.65
C GLY A 270 14.89 5.10 27.57
N PHE A 271 14.24 4.05 27.09
CA PHE A 271 14.24 2.75 27.74
C PHE A 271 14.22 1.68 26.64
N PRO A 272 14.64 0.44 26.93
CA PRO A 272 14.96 -0.13 28.24
C PRO A 272 16.40 0.06 28.72
N LYS A 273 17.38 0.23 27.83
CA LYS A 273 18.82 0.27 28.13
C LYS A 273 19.40 1.68 28.21
N ARG A 274 18.65 2.72 27.82
CA ARG A 274 19.12 4.13 27.82
C ARG A 274 20.29 4.34 26.85
N LEU A 275 20.24 3.63 25.72
CA LEU A 275 21.23 3.76 24.64
C LEU A 275 21.20 5.18 24.07
N LYS A 276 22.36 5.72 23.69
CA LYS A 276 22.52 7.09 23.21
C LYS A 276 23.08 7.13 21.79
N GLY A 277 22.52 8.01 20.95
CA GLY A 277 23.01 8.24 19.60
C GLY A 277 23.08 6.97 18.77
N ASP A 278 24.27 6.67 18.25
CA ASP A 278 24.52 5.51 17.38
C ASP A 278 24.64 4.16 18.12
N GLU A 279 24.56 4.13 19.45
CA GLU A 279 24.38 2.88 20.19
C GLU A 279 23.03 2.22 19.87
N ILE A 280 22.04 3.04 19.46
CA ILE A 280 20.74 2.59 18.97
C ILE A 280 20.89 2.21 17.49
N THR A 281 20.35 1.05 17.12
CA THR A 281 20.27 0.64 15.71
C THR A 281 19.57 1.71 14.87
N LYS A 282 19.95 1.84 13.59
CA LYS A 282 19.28 2.80 12.68
C LYS A 282 17.80 2.51 12.59
N GLU A 283 17.43 1.24 12.56
CA GLU A 283 16.07 0.76 12.45
C GLU A 283 15.27 1.00 13.73
N GLY A 284 15.87 0.80 14.92
CA GLY A 284 15.25 1.22 16.18
C GLY A 284 14.94 2.73 16.22
N ARG A 285 15.84 3.55 15.66
CA ARG A 285 15.63 5.00 15.49
C ARG A 285 14.53 5.33 14.47
N ILE A 286 14.44 4.59 13.36
CA ILE A 286 13.35 4.71 12.37
C ILE A 286 12.00 4.39 13.02
N LEU A 287 11.89 3.25 13.72
CA LEU A 287 10.67 2.83 14.40
C LEU A 287 10.24 3.86 15.45
N ARG A 288 11.19 4.42 16.21
CA ARG A 288 10.91 5.46 17.21
C ARG A 288 10.23 6.69 16.60
N ILE A 289 10.73 7.15 15.45
CA ILE A 289 10.17 8.32 14.74
C ILE A 289 8.82 7.95 14.12
N ALA A 290 8.69 6.77 13.51
CA ALA A 290 7.46 6.30 12.90
C ALA A 290 6.30 6.13 13.90
N ASP A 291 6.58 5.52 15.06
CA ASP A 291 5.64 5.38 16.19
C ASP A 291 5.19 6.76 16.70
N ALA A 292 6.14 7.66 16.95
CA ALA A 292 5.82 9.01 17.39
C ALA A 292 5.01 9.80 16.35
N LEU A 293 5.33 9.65 15.07
CA LEU A 293 4.64 10.33 13.97
C LEU A 293 3.18 9.88 13.88
N ASP A 294 2.92 8.57 13.86
CA ASP A 294 1.55 8.06 13.90
C ASP A 294 0.82 8.51 15.17
N ALA A 295 1.48 8.42 16.33
CA ALA A 295 0.90 8.86 17.60
C ALA A 295 0.55 10.36 17.65
N MET A 296 1.19 11.20 16.82
CA MET A 296 0.90 12.63 16.71
C MET A 296 -0.30 12.93 15.82
N ILE A 297 -0.44 12.21 14.70
CA ILE A 297 -1.36 12.56 13.61
C ILE A 297 -2.62 11.69 13.59
N SER A 298 -2.61 10.55 14.27
CA SER A 298 -3.77 9.64 14.36
C SER A 298 -4.67 9.99 15.54
N GLU A 299 -5.98 9.88 15.33
CA GLU A 299 -7.00 10.13 16.35
C GLU A 299 -6.88 9.12 17.51
N LYS A 300 -6.75 9.62 18.74
CA LYS A 300 -6.74 8.79 19.97
C LYS A 300 -7.87 9.21 20.89
N SER A 301 -8.40 8.28 21.68
CA SER A 301 -9.50 8.48 22.63
C SER A 301 -9.27 9.57 23.70
N TYR A 302 -8.03 10.07 23.83
CA TYR A 302 -7.63 11.06 24.84
C TYR A 302 -6.99 12.32 24.25
N LYS A 303 -6.80 12.40 22.93
CA LYS A 303 -6.09 13.52 22.29
C LYS A 303 -6.51 13.72 20.83
N ASN A 304 -6.85 14.95 20.48
CA ASN A 304 -7.10 15.34 19.10
C ASN A 304 -5.81 15.18 18.27
N PRO A 305 -5.88 14.68 17.02
CA PRO A 305 -4.73 14.58 16.14
C PRO A 305 -4.15 15.97 15.84
N LYS A 306 -2.81 16.04 15.80
CA LYS A 306 -2.09 17.23 15.35
C LYS A 306 -2.15 17.33 13.83
N ASP A 307 -2.12 18.56 13.31
CA ASP A 307 -1.90 18.74 11.87
C ASP A 307 -0.45 18.41 11.47
N LEU A 308 -0.20 18.22 10.16
CA LEU A 308 1.13 17.86 9.67
C LEU A 308 2.19 18.96 9.93
N LYS A 309 1.80 20.23 10.01
CA LYS A 309 2.73 21.33 10.32
C LYS A 309 3.14 21.29 11.79
N GLU A 310 2.20 21.03 12.69
CA GLU A 310 2.43 20.83 14.12
C GLU A 310 3.29 19.58 14.37
N ALA A 311 3.08 18.50 13.61
CA ALA A 311 3.94 17.32 13.66
C ALA A 311 5.38 17.64 13.21
N ILE A 312 5.57 18.41 12.13
CA ILE A 312 6.90 18.88 11.71
C ILE A 312 7.56 19.74 12.81
N LEU A 313 6.82 20.65 13.43
CA LEU A 313 7.36 21.50 14.51
C LEU A 313 7.80 20.66 15.72
N GLU A 314 7.01 19.66 16.11
CA GLU A 314 7.36 18.74 17.19
C GLU A 314 8.60 17.90 16.84
N LEU A 315 8.66 17.35 15.62
CA LEU A 315 9.82 16.62 15.12
C LEU A 315 11.09 17.48 15.19
N LYS A 316 11.02 18.74 14.74
CA LYS A 316 12.13 19.71 14.85
C LYS A 316 12.52 20.00 16.30
N ALA A 317 11.55 20.18 17.20
CA ALA A 317 11.81 20.46 18.61
C ALA A 317 12.47 19.28 19.36
N CYS A 318 12.14 18.06 18.92
CA CYS A 318 12.66 16.81 19.46
C CYS A 318 13.92 16.28 18.74
N LYS A 319 14.33 16.91 17.64
CA LYS A 319 15.53 16.58 16.86
C LYS A 319 16.79 16.64 17.73
N GLY A 320 17.59 15.57 17.74
CA GLY A 320 18.78 15.47 18.58
C GLY A 320 18.50 15.29 20.08
N LYS A 321 17.22 15.13 20.47
CA LYS A 321 16.80 14.80 21.83
C LYS A 321 16.10 13.44 21.84
N ASN A 322 14.84 13.39 21.44
CA ASN A 322 14.09 12.15 21.34
C ASN A 322 14.50 11.39 20.09
N PHE A 323 14.77 12.11 19.00
CA PHE A 323 14.89 11.56 17.66
C PHE A 323 16.26 11.81 17.06
N ASP A 324 16.71 10.87 16.25
CA ASP A 324 17.93 10.99 15.44
C ASP A 324 17.83 12.21 14.52
N PRO A 325 18.84 13.10 14.50
CA PRO A 325 18.84 14.29 13.65
C PRO A 325 18.65 14.00 12.15
N TYR A 326 19.39 13.05 11.60
CA TYR A 326 19.36 12.73 10.17
C TYR A 326 18.02 12.10 9.77
N ILE A 327 17.57 11.10 10.54
CA ILE A 327 16.30 10.41 10.25
C ILE A 327 15.11 11.37 10.43
N THR A 328 15.21 12.31 11.37
CA THR A 328 14.21 13.38 11.53
C THR A 328 14.12 14.26 10.28
N ASP A 329 15.25 14.64 9.70
CA ASP A 329 15.27 15.44 8.46
C ASP A 329 14.64 14.67 7.30
N VAL A 330 14.96 13.38 7.15
CA VAL A 330 14.34 12.49 6.16
C VAL A 330 12.82 12.40 6.36
N ALA A 331 12.35 12.23 7.60
CA ALA A 331 10.92 12.17 7.90
C ALA A 331 10.22 13.50 7.58
N ILE A 332 10.83 14.64 7.92
CA ILE A 332 10.31 15.96 7.59
C ILE A 332 10.30 16.17 6.08
N GLU A 333 11.32 15.73 5.34
CA GLU A 333 11.35 15.78 3.89
C GLU A 333 10.18 14.98 3.29
N ILE A 334 9.91 13.76 3.76
CA ILE A 334 8.76 12.95 3.30
C ILE A 334 7.43 13.66 3.60
N ILE A 335 7.26 14.24 4.78
CA ILE A 335 6.05 15.00 5.12
C ILE A 335 5.96 16.25 4.25
N ASN A 336 7.06 16.95 4.01
CA ASN A 336 7.12 18.09 3.11
C ASN A 336 6.89 17.69 1.67
N GLU A 337 7.32 16.53 1.18
CA GLU A 337 7.00 16.02 -0.15
C GLU A 337 5.51 15.70 -0.27
N ARG A 338 4.89 15.19 0.80
CA ARG A 338 3.42 15.06 0.87
C ARG A 338 2.75 16.42 0.85
N LEU A 339 3.23 17.39 1.62
CA LEU A 339 2.70 18.76 1.63
C LEU A 339 2.95 19.51 0.32
N ILE A 340 4.12 19.32 -0.27
CA ILE A 340 4.53 19.82 -1.57
C ILE A 340 3.73 19.10 -2.60
N SER A 341 3.37 17.82 -2.53
CA SER A 341 2.43 17.21 -3.49
C SER A 341 1.03 17.86 -3.45
N LEU A 342 0.71 18.64 -2.40
CA LEU A 342 -0.44 19.55 -2.34
C LEU A 342 -0.17 20.93 -3.01
N SER A 343 1.09 21.31 -3.27
CA SER A 343 1.51 22.59 -3.88
C SER A 343 1.40 22.63 -5.41
N PRO A 344 1.91 21.67 -6.23
CA PRO A 344 1.67 21.61 -7.66
C PRO A 344 0.19 21.57 -7.98
N VAL A 345 -0.63 21.02 -7.08
CA VAL A 345 -2.09 21.03 -7.20
C VAL A 345 -2.65 22.46 -7.23
N LEU A 346 -2.05 23.39 -6.48
CA LEU A 346 -2.50 24.79 -6.36
C LEU A 346 -1.69 25.77 -7.23
N ASP A 347 -0.62 25.30 -7.88
CA ASP A 347 0.21 26.08 -8.81
C ASP A 347 -0.25 25.95 -10.28
N ASP A 348 -1.30 25.17 -10.57
CA ASP A 348 -1.95 25.14 -11.89
C ASP A 348 -2.68 26.46 -12.16
N VAL A 349 -2.60 26.95 -13.40
CA VAL A 349 -3.06 28.30 -13.80
C VAL A 349 -4.57 28.50 -13.62
N PHE A 350 -5.37 27.42 -13.69
CA PHE A 350 -6.80 27.39 -13.37
C PHE A 350 -7.22 25.96 -13.05
N LEU A 351 -7.43 25.61 -11.77
CA LEU A 351 -7.91 24.29 -11.38
C LEU A 351 -9.43 24.29 -11.18
N PRO A 352 -10.19 23.53 -11.98
CA PRO A 352 -11.63 23.39 -11.77
C PRO A 352 -11.93 22.82 -10.39
N SER A 353 -12.90 23.44 -9.73
CA SER A 353 -13.14 23.22 -8.32
C SER A 353 -14.57 23.52 -7.93
N LYS A 354 -14.97 22.99 -6.78
CA LYS A 354 -16.27 23.20 -6.16
C LYS A 354 -16.06 23.66 -4.74
N VAL A 355 -16.79 24.69 -4.33
CA VAL A 355 -16.90 25.12 -2.95
C VAL A 355 -18.30 24.80 -2.45
N ILE A 356 -18.38 24.06 -1.35
CA ILE A 356 -19.63 23.78 -0.64
C ILE A 356 -19.60 24.56 0.67
N ILE A 357 -20.44 25.59 0.78
CA ILE A 357 -20.58 26.43 1.97
C ILE A 357 -21.80 25.97 2.75
N LYS A 358 -21.66 25.78 4.06
CA LYS A 358 -22.78 25.55 4.98
C LYS A 358 -22.84 26.69 5.97
N THR A 359 -24.00 27.33 6.02
CA THR A 359 -24.41 28.22 7.11
C THR A 359 -25.43 27.49 7.98
N LYS A 360 -25.92 28.14 9.04
CA LYS A 360 -26.99 27.61 9.88
C LYS A 360 -28.26 27.26 9.10
N ASN A 361 -28.53 27.99 8.03
CA ASN A 361 -29.84 27.97 7.36
C ASN A 361 -29.78 27.40 5.94
N ILE A 362 -28.65 27.53 5.25
CA ILE A 362 -28.52 27.17 3.83
C ILE A 362 -27.22 26.44 3.52
N SER A 363 -27.27 25.59 2.49
CA SER A 363 -26.09 24.96 1.88
C SER A 363 -25.95 25.49 0.46
N ILE A 364 -24.82 26.13 0.16
CA ILE A 364 -24.53 26.74 -1.13
C ILE A 364 -23.46 25.91 -1.83
N ASN A 365 -23.70 25.53 -3.08
CA ASN A 365 -22.72 24.84 -3.93
C ASN A 365 -22.29 25.79 -5.05
N LEU A 366 -21.00 26.09 -5.12
CA LEU A 366 -20.43 26.97 -6.13
C LEU A 366 -19.41 26.20 -6.96
N ASP A 367 -19.62 26.14 -8.27
CA ASP A 367 -18.64 25.66 -9.23
C ASP A 367 -17.72 26.82 -9.63
N GLY A 368 -16.43 26.57 -9.74
CA GLY A 368 -15.45 27.63 -9.97
C GLY A 368 -14.05 27.11 -10.27
N TYR A 369 -13.09 28.02 -10.17
CA TYR A 369 -11.68 27.73 -10.42
C TYR A 369 -10.84 28.23 -9.26
N ILE A 370 -9.89 27.40 -8.82
CA ILE A 370 -8.82 27.84 -7.93
C ILE A 370 -7.65 28.30 -8.77
N PHE A 371 -7.09 29.44 -8.40
CA PHE A 371 -5.80 29.90 -8.90
C PHE A 371 -5.06 30.67 -7.80
N LYS A 372 -3.77 30.89 -8.02
CA LYS A 372 -2.91 31.60 -7.09
C LYS A 372 -2.70 33.03 -7.56
N GLU A 373 -2.98 34.00 -6.70
CA GLU A 373 -2.69 35.41 -6.94
C GLU A 373 -1.75 35.94 -5.84
N LYS A 374 -0.49 36.22 -6.20
CA LYS A 374 0.59 36.58 -5.25
C LYS A 374 0.76 35.52 -4.15
N ASN A 375 0.38 35.85 -2.91
CA ASN A 375 0.45 34.96 -1.74
C ASN A 375 -0.91 34.36 -1.33
N ASN A 376 -1.98 34.66 -2.08
CA ASN A 376 -3.32 34.19 -1.77
C ASN A 376 -3.76 33.10 -2.74
N ILE A 377 -4.53 32.14 -2.22
CA ILE A 377 -5.28 31.19 -3.04
C ILE A 377 -6.68 31.78 -3.23
N ILE A 378 -7.10 31.94 -4.48
CA ILE A 378 -8.40 32.52 -4.83
C ILE A 378 -9.26 31.44 -5.45
N PHE A 379 -10.51 31.35 -4.99
CA PHE A 379 -11.56 30.65 -5.69
C PHE A 379 -12.43 31.67 -6.42
N LEU A 380 -12.52 31.53 -7.74
CA LEU A 380 -13.41 32.31 -8.60
C LEU A 380 -14.61 31.46 -8.98
N SER A 381 -15.77 31.82 -8.46
CA SER A 381 -17.04 31.20 -8.77
C SER A 381 -17.48 31.55 -10.19
N THR A 382 -18.04 30.56 -10.89
CA THR A 382 -18.72 30.74 -12.19
C THR A 382 -20.08 31.42 -12.05
N SER A 383 -20.64 31.43 -10.83
CA SER A 383 -21.91 32.07 -10.48
C SER A 383 -21.71 33.17 -9.45
N LEU A 384 -22.66 34.11 -9.35
CA LEU A 384 -22.67 35.09 -8.26
C LEU A 384 -22.79 34.38 -6.91
N ILE A 385 -22.03 34.85 -5.92
CA ILE A 385 -22.12 34.41 -4.54
C ILE A 385 -23.44 34.96 -3.98
N PRO A 386 -24.34 34.10 -3.46
CA PRO A 386 -25.55 34.57 -2.79
C PRO A 386 -25.18 35.48 -1.62
N ASP A 387 -26.00 36.51 -1.37
CA ASP A 387 -25.75 37.45 -0.28
C ASP A 387 -25.78 36.72 1.08
N ILE A 388 -24.61 36.62 1.71
CA ILE A 388 -24.36 35.93 2.97
C ILE A 388 -23.70 36.86 4.00
N GLU A 389 -23.66 38.18 3.76
CA GLU A 389 -22.94 39.15 4.60
C GLU A 389 -23.34 39.12 6.09
N ASN A 390 -24.56 38.65 6.40
CA ASN A 390 -25.08 38.53 7.76
C ASN A 390 -25.15 37.10 8.31
N GLU A 391 -24.75 36.08 7.54
CA GLU A 391 -24.74 34.70 8.00
C GLU A 391 -23.32 34.22 8.33
N ARG A 392 -23.13 33.69 9.55
CA ARG A 392 -21.88 33.04 9.91
C ARG A 392 -21.71 31.78 9.07
N ILE A 393 -20.61 31.70 8.32
CA ILE A 393 -20.16 30.46 7.69
C ILE A 393 -19.74 29.49 8.80
N ASP A 394 -20.46 28.39 8.95
CA ASP A 394 -20.17 27.38 9.96
C ASP A 394 -19.16 26.34 9.43
N ASP A 395 -19.26 26.02 8.14
CA ASP A 395 -18.35 25.09 7.46
C ASP A 395 -18.21 25.44 5.97
N ALA A 396 -17.04 25.20 5.41
CA ALA A 396 -16.84 25.31 3.97
C ALA A 396 -15.84 24.26 3.48
N ASN A 397 -16.22 23.55 2.42
CA ASN A 397 -15.39 22.51 1.82
C ASN A 397 -14.98 22.91 0.41
N LEU A 398 -13.69 22.88 0.13
CA LEU A 398 -13.09 23.03 -1.19
C LEU A 398 -12.80 21.65 -1.75
N ILE A 399 -13.27 21.41 -2.97
CA ILE A 399 -13.13 20.15 -3.68
C ILE A 399 -12.58 20.42 -5.07
N PHE A 400 -11.61 19.64 -5.51
CA PHE A 400 -11.10 19.72 -6.88
C PHE A 400 -10.54 18.37 -7.32
N GLU A 401 -10.40 18.19 -8.62
CA GLU A 401 -9.82 16.99 -9.22
C GLU A 401 -8.47 17.31 -9.86
N LYS A 402 -7.45 16.49 -9.58
CA LYS A 402 -6.17 16.54 -10.28
C LYS A 402 -5.61 15.15 -10.50
N LEU A 403 -5.10 14.88 -11.72
CA LEU A 403 -4.60 13.56 -12.13
C LEU A 403 -5.61 12.43 -11.81
N ASN A 404 -6.88 12.69 -12.09
CA ASN A 404 -8.01 11.80 -11.80
C ASN A 404 -8.18 11.46 -10.31
N THR A 405 -7.64 12.26 -9.40
CA THR A 405 -7.81 12.10 -7.95
C THR A 405 -8.61 13.29 -7.42
N LEU A 406 -9.69 13.00 -6.70
CA LEU A 406 -10.48 14.02 -6.03
C LEU A 406 -9.83 14.34 -4.68
N TYR A 407 -9.57 15.62 -4.46
CA TYR A 407 -9.07 16.11 -3.19
C TYR A 407 -10.14 16.96 -2.54
N GLU A 408 -10.27 16.81 -1.22
CA GLU A 408 -11.27 17.51 -0.44
C GLU A 408 -10.63 18.17 0.78
N TYR A 409 -10.97 19.42 1.03
CA TYR A 409 -10.42 20.21 2.13
C TYR A 409 -11.51 21.00 2.82
N LYS A 410 -11.43 21.13 4.14
CA LYS A 410 -12.04 22.26 4.83
C LYS A 410 -11.29 23.53 4.49
N ALA A 411 -12.02 24.56 4.11
CA ALA A 411 -11.50 25.86 3.73
C ALA A 411 -12.04 26.95 4.65
N GLN A 412 -11.18 27.88 5.05
CA GLN A 412 -11.62 29.15 5.60
C GLN A 412 -11.69 30.17 4.47
N LEU A 413 -12.90 30.67 4.22
CA LEU A 413 -13.21 31.56 3.10
C LEU A 413 -13.41 32.99 3.59
N GLU A 414 -12.83 33.95 2.88
CA GLU A 414 -13.10 35.38 3.01
C GLU A 414 -13.67 35.87 1.68
N ILE A 415 -14.89 36.40 1.69
CA ILE A 415 -15.52 37.00 0.50
C ILE A 415 -14.79 38.30 0.20
N ILE A 416 -14.37 38.48 -1.04
CA ILE A 416 -13.67 39.69 -1.48
C ILE A 416 -14.37 40.40 -2.64
N ASP A 417 -15.28 39.71 -3.33
CA ASP A 417 -16.04 40.24 -4.47
C ASP A 417 -17.31 39.39 -4.67
N THR A 418 -18.22 39.82 -5.55
CA THR A 418 -19.50 39.15 -5.83
C THR A 418 -19.37 37.74 -6.39
N ASN A 419 -18.18 37.31 -6.78
CA ASN A 419 -17.89 35.97 -7.29
C ASN A 419 -16.53 35.42 -6.84
N LYS A 420 -15.87 36.02 -5.83
CA LYS A 420 -14.53 35.60 -5.39
C LYS A 420 -14.42 35.38 -3.89
N PHE A 421 -13.72 34.31 -3.53
CA PHE A 421 -13.24 34.07 -2.17
C PHE A 421 -11.71 34.01 -2.14
N ILE A 422 -11.12 34.56 -1.08
CA ILE A 422 -9.77 34.18 -0.65
C ILE A 422 -9.89 32.96 0.26
N ILE A 423 -9.09 31.93 -0.04
CA ILE A 423 -8.93 30.76 0.81
C ILE A 423 -7.73 31.02 1.74
N LYS A 424 -7.99 31.24 3.03
CA LYS A 424 -6.95 31.55 4.03
C LYS A 424 -6.26 30.31 4.57
N HIS A 425 -7.03 29.26 4.80
CA HIS A 425 -6.55 28.02 5.40
C HIS A 425 -7.22 26.83 4.74
N LEU A 426 -6.45 25.78 4.50
CA LEU A 426 -6.91 24.49 4.00
C LEU A 426 -6.50 23.39 4.98
N LYS A 427 -7.47 22.55 5.36
CA LYS A 427 -7.24 21.31 6.10
C LYS A 427 -7.80 20.15 5.29
N SER A 428 -6.98 19.15 4.99
CA SER A 428 -7.44 17.97 4.23
C SER A 428 -8.58 17.27 4.97
N LEU A 429 -9.63 16.90 4.23
CA LEU A 429 -10.70 16.03 4.72
C LEU A 429 -10.43 14.55 4.41
N ASP A 430 -9.34 14.27 3.68
CA ASP A 430 -8.96 12.96 3.20
C ASP A 430 -8.26 12.10 4.29
N GLU A 431 -8.79 12.18 5.50
CA GLU A 431 -8.43 11.37 6.67
C GLU A 431 -9.26 10.08 6.64
N GLY A 432 -9.06 9.25 5.62
CA GLY A 432 -9.61 7.89 5.64
C GLY A 432 -9.14 7.16 6.91
N LYS A 433 -10.03 6.39 7.55
CA LYS A 433 -9.65 5.61 8.75
C LYS A 433 -8.53 4.62 8.44
N THR A 434 -8.39 4.22 7.17
CA THR A 434 -7.34 3.32 6.68
C THR A 434 -6.47 3.98 5.60
N PHE A 435 -5.26 3.43 5.44
CA PHE A 435 -4.34 3.81 4.40
C PHE A 435 -4.97 3.72 3.00
N SER A 436 -4.75 4.75 2.17
CA SER A 436 -5.31 4.85 0.83
C SER A 436 -4.27 5.33 -0.18
N ILE A 437 -4.42 4.91 -1.43
CA ILE A 437 -3.59 5.41 -2.54
C ILE A 437 -4.45 5.84 -3.73
N PRO A 438 -4.06 6.91 -4.44
CA PRO A 438 -4.53 7.16 -5.79
C PRO A 438 -4.14 5.98 -6.69
N TRP A 439 -5.14 5.37 -7.33
CA TRP A 439 -4.91 4.25 -8.22
C TRP A 439 -6.05 4.15 -9.23
N LEU A 440 -5.69 4.34 -10.50
CA LEU A 440 -6.59 4.11 -11.62
C LEU A 440 -6.77 2.61 -11.85
N LEU A 441 -7.91 2.09 -11.41
CA LEU A 441 -8.32 0.71 -11.60
C LEU A 441 -9.65 0.65 -12.34
N SER A 442 -9.82 -0.34 -13.21
CA SER A 442 -11.14 -0.63 -13.75
C SER A 442 -11.98 -1.37 -12.70
N GLY A 443 -13.26 -1.06 -12.65
CA GLY A 443 -14.19 -1.82 -11.83
C GLY A 443 -15.57 -1.90 -12.46
N LYS A 444 -16.40 -2.78 -11.89
CA LYS A 444 -17.79 -2.94 -12.29
C LYS A 444 -18.71 -2.82 -11.08
N LEU A 445 -19.58 -1.81 -11.11
CA LEU A 445 -20.59 -1.60 -10.08
C LEU A 445 -21.88 -2.31 -10.49
N ILE A 446 -22.46 -3.08 -9.59
CA ILE A 446 -23.71 -3.81 -9.79
C ILE A 446 -24.72 -3.31 -8.76
N ASP A 447 -25.90 -2.91 -9.24
CA ASP A 447 -27.07 -2.68 -8.40
C ASP A 447 -27.83 -4.00 -8.25
N PRO A 448 -27.83 -4.64 -7.05
CA PRO A 448 -28.49 -5.93 -6.86
C PRO A 448 -30.01 -5.87 -7.05
N SER A 449 -30.61 -4.70 -6.83
CA SER A 449 -32.07 -4.50 -6.91
C SER A 449 -32.57 -4.45 -8.35
N THR A 450 -31.79 -3.88 -9.26
CA THR A 450 -32.15 -3.71 -10.67
C THR A 450 -31.39 -4.64 -11.60
N ARG A 451 -30.33 -5.30 -11.11
CA ARG A 451 -29.33 -6.07 -11.88
C ARG A 451 -28.62 -5.25 -12.96
N LYS A 452 -28.74 -3.92 -12.94
CA LYS A 452 -27.95 -3.05 -13.81
C LYS A 452 -26.49 -3.11 -13.37
N ALA A 453 -25.61 -3.09 -14.36
CA ALA A 453 -24.19 -3.03 -14.15
C ALA A 453 -23.58 -1.83 -14.88
N TYR A 454 -22.66 -1.16 -14.21
CA TYR A 454 -21.99 0.04 -14.69
C TYR A 454 -20.49 -0.21 -14.69
N GLU A 455 -19.84 0.12 -15.81
CA GLU A 455 -18.39 0.20 -15.85
C GLU A 455 -17.96 1.48 -15.12
N ILE A 456 -17.04 1.34 -14.19
CA ILE A 456 -16.56 2.44 -13.34
C ILE A 456 -15.04 2.54 -13.39
N THR A 457 -14.54 3.75 -13.21
CA THR A 457 -13.10 3.97 -13.01
C THR A 457 -12.87 4.27 -11.55
N ILE A 458 -12.22 3.36 -10.84
CA ILE A 458 -11.77 3.59 -9.47
C ILE A 458 -10.55 4.49 -9.56
N THR A 459 -10.56 5.56 -8.78
CA THR A 459 -9.54 6.60 -8.77
C THR A 459 -8.71 6.56 -7.50
N LYS A 460 -9.29 6.02 -6.43
CA LYS A 460 -8.64 5.88 -5.13
C LYS A 460 -9.16 4.64 -4.42
N ILE A 461 -8.30 3.90 -3.72
CA ILE A 461 -8.68 2.71 -2.97
C ILE A 461 -8.02 2.68 -1.59
N SER A 462 -8.77 2.26 -0.57
CA SER A 462 -8.33 2.01 0.81
C SER A 462 -8.83 0.64 1.29
N GLY A 463 -8.48 0.27 2.52
CA GLY A 463 -8.93 -0.99 3.15
C GLY A 463 -10.41 -1.00 3.58
N ASP A 464 -11.07 0.15 3.57
CA ASP A 464 -12.45 0.34 4.04
C ASP A 464 -13.35 1.16 3.09
N SER A 465 -12.78 1.79 2.07
CA SER A 465 -13.51 2.57 1.09
C SER A 465 -12.77 2.68 -0.24
N LEU A 466 -13.47 3.14 -1.27
CA LEU A 466 -12.87 3.55 -2.53
C LEU A 466 -13.60 4.77 -3.09
N VAL A 467 -12.93 5.48 -4.00
CA VAL A 467 -13.53 6.55 -4.81
C VAL A 467 -13.54 6.07 -6.26
N PHE A 468 -14.67 6.29 -6.95
CA PHE A 468 -14.80 5.96 -8.36
C PHE A 468 -15.60 7.02 -9.11
N THR A 469 -15.42 7.03 -10.44
CA THR A 469 -16.19 7.86 -11.36
C THR A 469 -17.10 7.00 -12.24
N LEU A 470 -18.23 7.58 -12.64
CA LEU A 470 -19.24 6.97 -13.50
C LEU A 470 -19.65 7.99 -14.58
N LYS A 471 -19.94 7.52 -15.80
CA LYS A 471 -20.30 8.39 -16.94
C LYS A 471 -21.61 9.15 -16.70
N GLU A 472 -21.77 10.33 -17.30
CA GLU A 472 -22.94 11.20 -17.12
C GLU A 472 -24.29 10.50 -17.37
N GLY A 473 -25.30 10.86 -16.57
CA GLY A 473 -26.71 10.48 -16.75
C GLY A 473 -27.28 9.49 -15.73
N GLU A 474 -26.44 8.83 -14.93
CA GLU A 474 -26.86 7.82 -13.95
C GLU A 474 -26.64 8.36 -12.52
N ASN A 475 -27.66 8.28 -11.65
CA ASN A 475 -27.56 8.70 -10.26
C ASN A 475 -27.77 7.48 -9.33
N LEU A 476 -26.82 7.27 -8.42
CA LEU A 476 -26.83 6.16 -7.48
C LEU A 476 -27.50 6.56 -6.16
N ASP A 477 -28.33 5.68 -5.63
CA ASP A 477 -29.10 5.87 -4.40
C ASP A 477 -28.24 5.51 -3.17
N GLN A 478 -27.97 6.50 -2.32
CA GLN A 478 -27.14 6.36 -1.12
C GLN A 478 -27.73 5.43 -0.06
N SER A 479 -29.04 5.16 -0.10
CA SER A 479 -29.70 4.25 0.84
C SER A 479 -29.45 2.76 0.55
N LYS A 480 -28.99 2.44 -0.68
CA LYS A 480 -28.85 1.07 -1.18
C LYS A 480 -27.45 0.50 -0.99
N LEU A 481 -27.39 -0.83 -0.96
CA LEU A 481 -26.15 -1.59 -1.08
C LEU A 481 -25.84 -1.87 -2.54
N TYR A 482 -24.59 -1.66 -2.93
CA TYR A 482 -24.05 -2.02 -4.22
C TYR A 482 -22.92 -3.02 -4.07
N ILE A 483 -22.59 -3.69 -5.17
CA ILE A 483 -21.41 -4.56 -5.27
C ILE A 483 -20.48 -3.95 -6.31
N ILE A 484 -19.26 -3.59 -5.90
CA ILE A 484 -18.20 -3.17 -6.81
C ILE A 484 -17.20 -4.30 -6.94
N THR A 485 -16.97 -4.77 -8.15
CA THR A 485 -15.82 -5.64 -8.44
C THR A 485 -14.64 -4.75 -8.82
N VAL A 486 -13.59 -4.76 -7.99
CA VAL A 486 -12.32 -4.06 -8.25
C VAL A 486 -11.41 -5.00 -9.03
N ASN A 487 -10.91 -4.57 -10.20
CA ASN A 487 -9.94 -5.34 -10.98
C ASN A 487 -8.56 -4.71 -10.84
N PHE A 488 -7.63 -5.42 -10.21
CA PHE A 488 -6.24 -5.01 -10.03
C PHE A 488 -5.40 -5.37 -11.27
N GLU A 489 -4.28 -4.67 -11.42
CA GLU A 489 -3.37 -4.80 -12.58
C GLU A 489 -2.78 -6.21 -12.75
N ASP A 490 -2.69 -6.98 -11.66
CA ASP A 490 -2.17 -8.34 -11.67
C ASP A 490 -3.23 -9.41 -12.03
N GLY A 491 -4.43 -8.99 -12.42
CA GLY A 491 -5.56 -9.86 -12.74
C GLY A 491 -6.38 -10.31 -11.52
N THR A 492 -6.04 -9.85 -10.30
CA THR A 492 -6.86 -10.10 -9.12
C THR A 492 -8.15 -9.30 -9.20
N SER A 493 -9.30 -9.94 -8.96
CA SER A 493 -10.59 -9.27 -8.87
C SER A 493 -11.21 -9.48 -7.50
N ILE A 494 -11.59 -8.39 -6.83
CA ILE A 494 -12.18 -8.43 -5.49
C ILE A 494 -13.59 -7.85 -5.52
N PRO A 495 -14.64 -8.63 -5.17
CA PRO A 495 -15.98 -8.12 -5.03
C PRO A 495 -16.17 -7.48 -3.64
N LEU A 496 -16.61 -6.23 -3.63
CA LEU A 496 -16.80 -5.40 -2.46
C LEU A 496 -18.24 -4.95 -2.37
N THR A 497 -18.92 -5.38 -1.31
CA THR A 497 -20.26 -4.88 -0.97
C THR A 497 -20.12 -3.61 -0.15
N GLY A 498 -21.00 -2.64 -0.36
CA GLY A 498 -20.89 -1.35 0.30
C GLY A 498 -22.02 -0.40 -0.07
N LYS A 499 -21.95 0.83 0.46
CA LYS A 499 -22.92 1.89 0.21
C LYS A 499 -22.23 3.11 -0.37
N ILE A 500 -22.97 3.89 -1.13
CA ILE A 500 -22.52 5.20 -1.57
C ILE A 500 -22.64 6.14 -0.37
N LEU A 501 -21.50 6.50 0.20
CA LEU A 501 -21.42 7.45 1.31
C LEU A 501 -21.64 8.88 0.80
N LYS A 502 -21.12 9.16 -0.40
CA LYS A 502 -21.07 10.51 -0.96
C LYS A 502 -21.05 10.49 -2.47
N ASN A 503 -21.67 11.50 -3.08
CA ASN A 503 -21.56 11.80 -4.50
C ASN A 503 -21.20 13.29 -4.64
N ILE A 504 -20.12 13.59 -5.37
CA ILE A 504 -19.70 14.95 -5.70
C ILE A 504 -19.60 15.05 -7.23
N ASN A 505 -20.31 16.01 -7.81
CA ASN A 505 -20.15 16.34 -9.22
C ASN A 505 -19.12 17.46 -9.39
N ILE A 506 -18.10 17.27 -10.24
CA ILE A 506 -17.13 18.30 -10.64
C ILE A 506 -17.03 18.26 -12.17
N GLN A 507 -17.26 19.39 -12.84
CA GLN A 507 -17.18 19.50 -14.31
C GLN A 507 -17.83 18.33 -15.06
N SER A 508 -19.11 18.03 -14.76
CA SER A 508 -19.82 16.95 -15.44
C SER A 508 -19.34 15.52 -15.11
N ILE A 509 -18.39 15.34 -14.19
CA ILE A 509 -17.97 14.01 -13.71
C ILE A 509 -18.52 13.78 -12.30
N ASN A 510 -19.26 12.69 -12.12
CA ASN A 510 -19.72 12.26 -10.80
C ASN A 510 -18.65 11.39 -10.13
N HIS A 511 -18.16 11.85 -8.99
CA HIS A 511 -17.26 11.14 -8.11
C HIS A 511 -18.04 10.57 -6.93
N TYR A 512 -17.98 9.26 -6.76
CA TYR A 512 -18.68 8.54 -5.72
C TYR A 512 -17.70 7.99 -4.70
N THR A 513 -17.95 8.28 -3.42
CA THR A 513 -17.27 7.60 -2.30
C THR A 513 -18.09 6.39 -1.91
N PHE A 514 -17.46 5.22 -1.96
CA PHE A 514 -18.06 3.94 -1.62
C PHE A 514 -17.45 3.40 -0.34
N GLU A 515 -18.25 3.26 0.71
CA GLU A 515 -17.82 2.68 1.98
C GLU A 515 -18.16 1.18 1.99
N TYR A 516 -17.18 0.33 2.32
CA TYR A 516 -17.38 -1.11 2.34
C TYR A 516 -18.28 -1.52 3.50
N ALA A 517 -19.25 -2.38 3.24
CA ALA A 517 -20.16 -2.94 4.23
C ALA A 517 -19.92 -4.45 4.36
N GLY A 518 -19.48 -4.89 5.55
CA GLY A 518 -19.30 -6.31 5.86
C GLY A 518 -18.20 -7.00 5.02
N ILE A 519 -17.14 -6.26 4.67
CA ILE A 519 -16.00 -6.81 3.92
C ILE A 519 -15.36 -7.97 4.69
N LYS A 520 -15.09 -9.07 3.98
CA LYS A 520 -14.30 -10.19 4.51
C LYS A 520 -12.86 -9.72 4.76
N GLU A 521 -12.29 -10.06 5.90
CA GLU A 521 -10.89 -9.70 6.21
C GLU A 521 -9.92 -10.18 5.13
N SER A 522 -10.11 -11.38 4.57
CA SER A 522 -9.28 -11.87 3.47
C SER A 522 -9.29 -10.99 2.22
N PHE A 523 -10.39 -10.28 1.94
CA PHE A 523 -10.47 -9.30 0.85
C PHE A 523 -9.81 -7.99 1.24
N ARG A 524 -9.98 -7.54 2.48
CA ARG A 524 -9.27 -6.36 3.01
C ARG A 524 -7.76 -6.57 2.97
N ASP A 525 -7.29 -7.74 3.39
CA ASP A 525 -5.88 -8.12 3.35
C ASP A 525 -5.35 -8.13 1.92
N GLU A 526 -6.13 -8.66 0.98
CA GLU A 526 -5.75 -8.66 -0.42
C GLU A 526 -5.68 -7.23 -0.98
N ILE A 527 -6.65 -6.35 -0.67
CA ILE A 527 -6.57 -4.93 -1.03
C ILE A 527 -5.29 -4.31 -0.49
N PHE A 528 -4.97 -4.51 0.79
CA PHE A 528 -3.74 -3.99 1.37
C PHE A 528 -2.50 -4.54 0.66
N ARG A 529 -2.44 -5.86 0.42
CA ARG A 529 -1.34 -6.48 -0.36
C ARG A 529 -1.19 -5.83 -1.74
N GLN A 530 -2.28 -5.61 -2.45
CA GLN A 530 -2.25 -4.96 -3.77
C GLN A 530 -1.75 -3.51 -3.67
N ILE A 531 -2.24 -2.75 -2.69
CA ILE A 531 -1.78 -1.38 -2.41
C ILE A 531 -0.28 -1.37 -2.12
N PHE A 532 0.20 -2.25 -1.25
CA PHE A 532 1.63 -2.37 -0.92
C PHE A 532 2.47 -2.73 -2.15
N ARG A 533 2.03 -3.71 -2.96
CA ARG A 533 2.71 -4.07 -4.22
C ARG A 533 2.79 -2.88 -5.16
N LYS A 534 1.69 -2.15 -5.36
CA LYS A 534 1.66 -0.96 -6.21
C LYS A 534 2.66 0.10 -5.74
N GLN A 535 2.77 0.32 -4.43
CA GLN A 535 3.75 1.25 -3.86
C GLN A 535 5.20 0.82 -4.07
N VAL A 536 5.49 -0.48 -4.06
CA VAL A 536 6.82 -1.01 -4.42
C VAL A 536 7.06 -0.78 -5.93
N ASN A 537 6.03 -0.97 -6.74
CA ASN A 537 6.11 -0.94 -8.21
C ASN A 537 6.21 0.45 -8.83
N LEU A 538 5.58 1.48 -8.24
CA LEU A 538 5.60 2.86 -8.74
C LEU A 538 7.02 3.46 -8.86
N LYS A 539 8.05 2.83 -8.27
CA LYS A 539 9.45 3.24 -8.39
C LYS A 539 10.24 2.59 -9.54
N ARG A 540 9.67 1.65 -10.30
CA ARG A 540 10.30 1.16 -11.54
C ARG A 540 10.21 2.16 -12.70
N ILE A 541 9.29 3.13 -12.61
CA ILE A 541 8.97 4.11 -13.68
C ILE A 541 9.78 5.42 -13.49
N LEU A 542 10.38 5.63 -12.32
CA LEU A 542 11.11 6.86 -11.97
C LEU A 542 12.62 6.65 -11.76
N LYS A 543 13.18 5.57 -12.31
CA LYS A 543 14.63 5.31 -12.30
C LYS A 543 15.15 5.00 -13.69
#